data_AF-A0A285VSW8-F1
#
_entry.id   AF-A0A285VSW8-F1
#
_cell.length_a   1.000
_cell.length_b   1.000
_cell.length_c   1.000
_cell.angle_alpha   90.00
_cell.angle_beta   90.00
_cell.angle_gamma   90.00
#
_symmetry.space_group_name_H-M   'P 1'
#
loop_
_entity.id
_entity.type
_entity.pdbx_description
1 polymer ?
#
loop_
_entity_poly.entity_id
_entity_poly.type
_entity_poly.pdbx_seq_one_letter_code
_entity_poly.pdbx_strand_id
1 'polypeptide(L)'
;MRSVTLAEANDVHFECMAEQGFPSVTDQHGQQAIEFSKDQAEAMKLSQYVCYARYPLEDKYFEPYSVDQLRAIYDWNRTEVTQCLRDQGVEASSPPSFETFVERYALTGREHWTATEGLDLMTLEELCPETPPDDRLYGAGD
;
A
#
# COMPACT_ATOMS: atom_id res chain seq x y z
N MET A 1 -7.63 -12.25 17.89
CA MET A 1 -7.54 -11.23 16.84
C MET A 1 -6.41 -10.30 17.23
N ARG A 2 -5.46 -10.05 16.32
CA ARG A 2 -4.30 -9.17 16.53
C ARG A 2 -4.23 -8.25 15.32
N SER A 3 -4.26 -6.93 15.54
CA SER A 3 -4.07 -5.99 14.43
C SER A 3 -2.62 -6.00 13.94
N VAL A 4 -2.41 -5.73 12.66
CA VAL A 4 -1.09 -5.83 12.02
C VAL A 4 -0.76 -4.60 11.17
N THR A 5 0.53 -4.35 10.98
CA THR A 5 1.04 -3.32 10.07
C THR A 5 0.88 -3.72 8.60
N LEU A 6 0.97 -2.77 7.67
CA LEU A 6 1.00 -3.06 6.23
C LEU A 6 2.17 -3.98 5.85
N ALA A 7 3.32 -3.84 6.53
CA ALA A 7 4.51 -4.65 6.30
C ALA A 7 4.31 -6.13 6.72
N GLU A 8 3.57 -6.38 7.81
CA GLU A 8 3.27 -7.74 8.28
C GLU A 8 2.12 -8.40 7.51
N ALA A 9 1.22 -7.61 6.92
CA ALA A 9 -0.10 -8.06 6.47
C ALA A 9 -0.05 -9.24 5.48
N ASN A 10 0.87 -9.21 4.50
CA ASN A 10 1.00 -10.28 3.52
C ASN A 10 1.51 -11.58 4.16
N ASP A 11 2.57 -11.50 4.98
CA ASP A 11 3.19 -12.66 5.60
C ASP A 11 2.20 -13.39 6.52
N VAL A 12 1.55 -12.67 7.43
CA VAL A 12 0.58 -13.27 8.36
C VAL A 12 -0.66 -13.81 7.65
N HIS A 13 -1.05 -13.19 6.52
CA HIS A 13 -2.15 -13.68 5.71
C HIS A 13 -1.80 -15.01 5.05
N PHE A 14 -0.63 -15.12 4.40
CA PHE A 14 -0.21 -16.36 3.76
C PHE A 14 0.07 -17.48 4.77
N GLU A 15 0.65 -17.18 5.94
CA GLU A 15 0.79 -18.15 7.02
C GLU A 15 -0.58 -18.68 7.49
N CYS A 16 -1.54 -17.78 7.70
CA CYS A 16 -2.90 -18.17 8.07
C CYS A 16 -3.58 -19.02 6.99
N MET A 17 -3.44 -18.64 5.72
CA MET A 17 -4.03 -19.41 4.62
C MET A 17 -3.42 -20.80 4.51
N ALA A 18 -2.11 -20.95 4.75
CA ALA A 18 -1.47 -22.25 4.85
C ALA A 18 -2.03 -23.11 5.99
N GLU A 19 -2.30 -22.53 7.17
CA GLU A 19 -2.99 -23.21 8.29
C GLU A 19 -4.41 -23.67 7.90
N GLN A 20 -5.11 -22.92 7.04
CA GLN A 20 -6.44 -23.28 6.51
C GLN A 20 -6.39 -24.31 5.37
N GLY A 21 -5.19 -24.78 4.97
CA GLY A 21 -5.02 -25.76 3.90
C GLY A 21 -4.87 -25.14 2.50
N PHE A 22 -4.60 -23.85 2.42
CA PHE A 22 -4.36 -23.09 1.18
C PHE A 22 -2.96 -22.47 1.17
N PRO A 23 -1.89 -23.29 1.08
CA PRO A 23 -0.53 -22.79 1.03
C PRO A 23 -0.31 -21.99 -0.26
N SER A 24 0.49 -20.93 -0.17
CA SER A 24 0.92 -20.16 -1.33
C SER A 24 2.03 -20.87 -2.11
N VAL A 25 2.09 -20.59 -3.40
CA VAL A 25 3.23 -20.83 -4.29
C VAL A 25 3.88 -19.50 -4.65
N THR A 26 5.17 -19.53 -4.98
CA THR A 26 5.90 -18.36 -5.48
C THR A 26 6.31 -18.64 -6.92
N ASP A 27 6.00 -17.71 -7.81
CA ASP A 27 6.37 -17.83 -9.22
C ASP A 27 7.85 -17.50 -9.46
N GLN A 28 8.29 -17.62 -10.72
CA GLN A 28 9.67 -17.31 -11.12
C GLN A 28 10.05 -15.83 -10.98
N HIS A 29 9.08 -14.95 -10.76
CA HIS A 29 9.25 -13.50 -10.57
C HIS A 29 9.18 -13.11 -9.09
N GLY A 30 9.05 -14.07 -8.17
CA GLY A 30 8.95 -13.80 -6.75
C GLY A 30 7.53 -13.45 -6.28
N GLN A 31 6.53 -13.50 -7.16
CA GLN A 31 5.15 -13.23 -6.79
C GLN A 31 4.54 -14.42 -6.06
N GLN A 32 3.99 -14.17 -4.87
CA GLN A 32 3.33 -15.18 -4.05
C GLN A 32 1.82 -15.21 -4.35
N ALA A 33 1.27 -16.40 -4.60
CA ALA A 33 -0.14 -16.60 -4.93
C ALA A 33 -0.68 -17.89 -4.32
N ILE A 34 -1.99 -17.98 -4.09
CA ILE A 34 -2.65 -19.21 -3.62
C ILE A 34 -3.31 -19.88 -4.81
N GLU A 35 -2.88 -21.09 -5.13
CA GLU A 35 -3.52 -21.92 -6.14
C GLU A 35 -4.68 -22.70 -5.53
N PHE A 36 -5.84 -22.66 -6.20
CA PHE A 36 -7.01 -23.44 -5.82
C PHE A 36 -7.84 -23.81 -7.04
N SER A 37 -8.54 -24.95 -6.95
CA SER A 37 -9.49 -25.37 -7.99
C SER A 37 -10.84 -24.65 -7.83
N LYS A 38 -11.64 -24.58 -8.90
CA LYS A 38 -12.97 -23.94 -8.85
C LYS A 38 -13.88 -24.54 -7.78
N ASP A 39 -13.79 -25.85 -7.55
CA ASP A 39 -14.61 -26.54 -6.53
C ASP A 39 -14.23 -26.14 -5.09
N GLN A 40 -13.03 -25.58 -4.89
CA GLN A 40 -12.56 -25.07 -3.60
C GLN A 40 -12.87 -23.59 -3.39
N ALA A 41 -13.48 -22.89 -4.35
CA ALA A 41 -13.63 -21.43 -4.33
C ALA A 41 -14.34 -20.90 -3.06
N GLU A 42 -15.41 -21.57 -2.61
CA GLU A 42 -16.13 -21.16 -1.40
C GLU A 42 -15.33 -21.40 -0.12
N ALA A 43 -14.62 -22.54 -0.03
CA ALA A 43 -13.73 -22.83 1.09
C ALA A 43 -12.56 -21.83 1.14
N MET A 44 -12.03 -21.45 -0.02
CA MET A 44 -10.97 -20.45 -0.16
C MET A 44 -11.45 -19.07 0.31
N LYS A 45 -12.61 -18.59 -0.16
CA LYS A 45 -13.21 -17.31 0.30
C LYS A 45 -13.46 -17.29 1.81
N LEU A 46 -13.97 -18.38 2.37
CA LEU A 46 -14.19 -18.48 3.82
C LEU A 46 -12.86 -18.39 4.57
N SER A 47 -11.82 -19.08 4.10
CA SER A 47 -10.48 -19.05 4.69
C SER A 47 -9.89 -17.65 4.64
N GLN A 48 -10.01 -16.95 3.49
CA GLN A 48 -9.61 -15.55 3.37
C GLN A 48 -10.33 -14.66 4.38
N TYR A 49 -11.65 -14.79 4.50
CA TYR A 49 -12.44 -14.03 5.47
C TYR A 49 -11.96 -14.28 6.91
N VAL A 50 -11.73 -15.54 7.28
CA VAL A 50 -11.21 -15.92 8.60
C VAL A 50 -9.84 -15.28 8.84
N CYS A 51 -8.94 -15.32 7.85
CA CYS A 51 -7.60 -14.78 7.98
C CYS A 51 -7.57 -13.26 8.06
N TYR A 52 -8.36 -12.54 7.24
CA TYR A 52 -8.50 -11.09 7.36
C TYR A 52 -9.15 -10.67 8.68
N ALA A 53 -10.12 -11.43 9.19
CA ALA A 53 -10.70 -11.16 10.51
C ALA A 53 -9.73 -11.48 11.65
N ARG A 54 -8.83 -12.46 11.50
CA ARG A 54 -7.84 -12.80 12.53
C ARG A 54 -6.76 -11.73 12.65
N TYR A 55 -6.36 -11.16 11.52
CA TYR A 55 -5.31 -10.17 11.37
C TYR A 55 -5.81 -8.91 10.63
N PRO A 56 -6.72 -8.12 11.23
CA PRO A 56 -7.10 -6.84 10.65
C PRO A 56 -5.90 -5.90 10.60
N LEU A 57 -5.89 -4.96 9.67
CA LEU A 57 -4.91 -3.86 9.69
C LEU A 57 -5.13 -2.98 10.92
N GLU A 58 -4.09 -2.28 11.38
CA GLU A 58 -4.21 -1.27 12.43
C GLU A 58 -5.18 -0.14 12.02
N ASP A 59 -5.94 0.38 13.00
CA ASP A 59 -6.98 1.40 12.78
C ASP A 59 -6.43 2.65 12.07
N LYS A 60 -5.15 2.99 12.32
CA LYS A 60 -4.46 4.15 11.72
C LYS A 60 -4.48 4.16 10.19
N TYR A 61 -4.57 3.00 9.54
CA TYR A 61 -4.63 2.89 8.07
C TYR A 61 -6.03 3.14 7.50
N PHE A 62 -7.06 3.17 8.34
CA PHE A 62 -8.45 3.43 7.92
C PHE A 62 -8.89 4.87 8.19
N GLU A 63 -8.16 5.59 9.02
CA GLU A 63 -8.42 7.00 9.31
C GLU A 63 -8.01 7.90 8.14
N PRO A 64 -8.76 8.98 7.85
CA PRO A 64 -8.31 10.00 6.92
C PRO A 64 -6.98 10.61 7.38
N TYR A 65 -6.12 10.95 6.42
CA TYR A 65 -4.88 11.64 6.70
C TYR A 65 -5.14 13.00 7.35
N SER A 66 -4.42 13.25 8.43
CA SER A 66 -4.28 14.59 9.01
C SER A 66 -3.54 15.54 8.06
N VAL A 67 -3.63 16.85 8.31
CA VAL A 67 -2.91 17.86 7.51
C VAL A 67 -1.38 17.65 7.56
N ASP A 68 -0.85 17.20 8.69
CA ASP A 68 0.59 16.92 8.84
C ASP A 68 1.01 15.67 8.06
N GLN A 69 0.14 14.64 8.00
CA GLN A 69 0.35 13.48 7.14
C GLN A 69 0.28 13.86 5.65
N LEU A 70 -0.69 14.69 5.27
CA LEU A 70 -0.80 15.23 3.92
C LEU A 70 0.45 16.06 3.55
N ARG A 71 1.00 16.83 4.50
CA ARG A 71 2.29 17.51 4.31
C ARG A 71 3.41 16.52 4.03
N ALA A 72 3.54 15.48 4.84
CA ALA A 72 4.58 14.47 4.69
C ALA A 72 4.50 13.75 3.34
N ILE A 73 3.29 13.37 2.90
CA ILE A 73 3.04 12.73 1.60
C ILE A 73 3.40 13.69 0.44
N TYR A 74 2.93 14.93 0.53
CA TYR A 74 3.19 15.95 -0.50
C TYR A 74 4.69 16.24 -0.64
N ASP A 75 5.39 16.43 0.47
CA ASP A 75 6.83 16.72 0.47
C ASP A 75 7.61 15.51 -0.04
N TRP A 76 7.25 14.28 0.36
CA TRP A 76 7.87 13.04 -0.13
C TRP A 76 7.75 12.88 -1.65
N ASN A 77 6.56 13.13 -2.20
CA ASN A 77 6.36 13.08 -3.65
C ASN A 77 7.18 14.15 -4.37
N ARG A 78 7.20 15.37 -3.82
CA ARG A 78 7.93 16.50 -4.39
C ARG A 78 9.45 16.32 -4.33
N THR A 79 9.98 15.62 -3.33
CA THR A 79 11.43 15.42 -3.16
C THR A 79 11.86 14.02 -3.56
N GLU A 80 11.55 13.01 -2.75
CA GLU A 80 12.10 11.66 -2.86
C GLU A 80 11.62 10.97 -4.13
N VAL A 81 10.30 10.97 -4.39
CA VAL A 81 9.74 10.31 -5.59
C VAL A 81 10.20 11.03 -6.86
N THR A 82 10.12 12.37 -6.87
CA THR A 82 10.57 13.17 -8.02
C THR A 82 12.05 12.95 -8.32
N GLN A 83 12.90 12.85 -7.30
CA GLN A 83 14.32 12.57 -7.48
C GLN A 83 14.55 11.13 -7.97
N CYS A 84 13.86 10.15 -7.39
CA CYS A 84 13.95 8.76 -7.83
C CYS A 84 13.56 8.60 -9.30
N LEU A 85 12.44 9.18 -9.72
CA LEU A 85 11.99 9.17 -11.12
C LEU A 85 13.06 9.77 -12.05
N ARG A 86 13.64 10.91 -11.66
CA ARG A 86 14.73 11.55 -12.41
C ARG A 86 15.94 10.62 -12.56
N ASP A 87 16.31 9.89 -11.51
CA ASP A 87 17.43 8.95 -11.54
C ASP A 87 17.15 7.74 -12.44
N GLN A 88 15.87 7.37 -12.61
CA GLN A 88 15.43 6.38 -13.61
C GLN A 88 15.28 6.97 -15.03
N GLY A 89 15.58 8.26 -15.23
CA GLY A 89 15.41 8.94 -16.51
C GLY A 89 13.94 9.20 -16.88
N VAL A 90 13.05 9.16 -15.89
CA VAL A 90 11.61 9.39 -16.02
C VAL A 90 11.27 10.82 -15.57
N GLU A 91 10.42 11.50 -16.33
CA GLU A 91 9.94 12.83 -15.96
C GLU A 91 8.77 12.73 -14.97
N ALA A 92 8.90 13.38 -13.83
CA ALA A 92 7.85 13.45 -12.82
C ALA A 92 6.77 14.47 -13.20
N SER A 93 5.53 14.20 -12.77
CA SER A 93 4.43 15.17 -12.81
C SER A 93 4.78 16.43 -12.01
N SER A 94 4.31 17.58 -12.46
CA SER A 94 4.54 18.85 -11.75
C SER A 94 3.64 18.95 -10.52
N PRO A 95 4.18 19.33 -9.35
CA PRO A 95 3.39 19.46 -8.13
C PRO A 95 2.40 20.64 -8.22
N PRO A 96 1.14 20.47 -7.76
CA PRO A 96 0.23 21.58 -7.51
C PRO A 96 0.68 22.39 -6.29
N SER A 97 -0.05 23.44 -5.90
CA SER A 97 0.15 24.02 -4.57
C SER A 97 -0.27 23.03 -3.49
N PHE A 98 0.26 23.17 -2.28
CA PHE A 98 -0.19 22.34 -1.16
C PHE A 98 -1.68 22.53 -0.84
N GLU A 99 -2.19 23.74 -1.01
CA GLU A 99 -3.61 24.04 -0.79
C GLU A 99 -4.48 23.23 -1.76
N THR A 100 -4.15 23.24 -3.06
CA THR A 100 -4.84 22.44 -4.07
C THR A 100 -4.70 20.94 -3.82
N PHE A 101 -3.55 20.48 -3.34
CA PHE A 101 -3.34 19.08 -2.93
C PHE A 101 -4.31 18.66 -1.82
N VAL A 102 -4.42 19.47 -0.76
CA VAL A 102 -5.33 19.19 0.38
C VAL A 102 -6.79 19.29 -0.05
N GLU A 103 -7.14 20.27 -0.88
CA GLU A 103 -8.51 20.42 -1.40
C GLU A 103 -8.94 19.19 -2.19
N ARG A 104 -8.06 18.64 -3.05
CA ARG A 104 -8.33 17.43 -3.81
C ARG A 104 -8.56 16.22 -2.89
N TYR A 105 -7.71 16.07 -1.88
CA TYR A 105 -7.88 15.02 -0.87
C TYR A 105 -9.21 15.14 -0.13
N ALA A 106 -9.59 16.34 0.29
CA ALA A 106 -10.82 16.59 1.04
C ALA A 106 -12.10 16.19 0.29
N LEU A 107 -12.08 16.14 -1.06
CA LEU A 107 -13.25 15.75 -1.85
C LEU A 107 -13.60 14.26 -1.72
N THR A 108 -12.61 13.39 -1.49
CA THR A 108 -12.80 11.93 -1.55
C THR A 108 -12.19 11.17 -0.37
N GLY A 109 -11.34 11.82 0.42
CA GLY A 109 -10.53 11.19 1.47
C GLY A 109 -9.45 10.24 0.95
N ARG A 110 -9.19 10.22 -0.36
CA ARG A 110 -8.26 9.27 -1.01
C ARG A 110 -7.48 9.88 -2.16
N GLU A 111 -8.16 10.60 -3.05
CA GLU A 111 -7.56 11.15 -4.26
C GLU A 111 -6.66 12.35 -3.94
N HIS A 112 -5.39 12.27 -4.32
CA HIS A 112 -4.42 13.35 -4.15
C HIS A 112 -3.37 13.27 -5.28
N TRP A 113 -2.60 14.35 -5.46
CA TRP A 113 -1.53 14.35 -6.48
C TRP A 113 -0.35 13.46 -6.04
N THR A 114 0.23 12.74 -7.00
CA THR A 114 1.52 12.05 -6.85
C THR A 114 2.48 12.50 -7.95
N ALA A 115 3.78 12.34 -7.72
CA ALA A 115 4.80 12.65 -8.73
C ALA A 115 4.72 11.73 -9.96
N THR A 116 3.95 10.66 -9.87
CA THR A 116 3.79 9.62 -10.88
C THR A 116 2.51 9.74 -11.70
N GLU A 117 1.69 10.78 -11.49
CA GLU A 117 0.46 10.96 -12.26
C GLU A 117 0.70 10.93 -13.77
N GLY A 118 -0.04 10.07 -14.47
CA GLY A 118 0.10 9.88 -15.92
C GLY A 118 1.22 8.92 -16.33
N LEU A 119 1.93 8.31 -15.38
CA LEU A 119 2.91 7.25 -15.64
C LEU A 119 2.28 5.85 -15.52
N ASP A 120 2.90 4.88 -16.19
CA ASP A 120 2.59 3.46 -16.00
C ASP A 120 3.47 2.90 -14.86
N LEU A 121 2.83 2.63 -13.73
CA LEU A 121 3.47 2.36 -12.44
C LEU A 121 3.98 0.94 -12.25
N MET A 122 3.60 0.00 -13.12
CA MET A 122 3.86 -1.43 -12.94
C MET A 122 5.35 -1.80 -12.88
N THR A 123 6.26 -0.88 -13.23
CA THR A 123 7.72 -1.09 -13.21
C THR A 123 8.46 -0.22 -12.20
N LEU A 124 7.79 0.72 -11.56
CA LEU A 124 8.43 1.77 -10.76
C LEU A 124 8.08 1.69 -9.27
N GLU A 125 7.03 0.98 -8.87
CA GLU A 125 6.57 0.94 -7.48
C GLU A 125 7.64 0.40 -6.50
N GLU A 126 8.38 -0.64 -6.89
CA GLU A 126 9.50 -1.17 -6.08
C GLU A 126 10.73 -0.25 -6.11
N LEU A 127 10.87 0.59 -7.14
CA LEU A 127 12.04 1.44 -7.34
C LEU A 127 11.86 2.81 -6.66
N CYS A 128 10.66 3.38 -6.73
CA CYS A 128 10.31 4.71 -6.27
C CYS A 128 9.04 4.64 -5.39
N PRO A 129 9.17 4.34 -4.09
CA PRO A 129 8.03 4.23 -3.18
C PRO A 129 7.20 5.52 -3.15
N GLU A 130 5.93 5.46 -3.52
CA GLU A 130 5.06 6.65 -3.64
C GLU A 130 4.67 7.26 -2.30
N THR A 131 4.64 6.45 -1.25
CA THR A 131 4.30 6.87 0.11
C THR A 131 5.55 6.93 0.99
N PRO A 132 5.60 7.88 1.94
CA PRO A 132 6.62 7.85 2.98
C PRO A 132 6.52 6.55 3.80
N PRO A 133 7.65 6.05 4.33
CA PRO A 133 7.64 4.97 5.30
C PRO A 133 6.70 5.25 6.48
N ASP A 134 6.12 4.19 7.04
CA ASP A 134 5.10 4.28 8.10
C ASP A 134 5.57 5.03 9.35
N ASP A 135 6.84 4.91 9.73
CA ASP A 135 7.42 5.63 10.87
C ASP A 135 7.46 7.15 10.65
N ARG A 136 7.61 7.59 9.39
CA ARG A 136 7.54 9.00 8.98
C ARG A 136 6.11 9.48 8.81
N LEU A 137 5.19 8.61 8.39
CA LEU A 137 3.79 8.99 8.11
C LEU A 137 2.89 8.91 9.34
N TYR A 138 3.01 7.86 10.15
CA TYR A 138 2.17 7.62 11.32
C TYR A 138 2.93 7.82 12.65
N GLY A 139 4.24 8.06 12.60
CA GLY A 139 5.11 8.03 13.76
C GLY A 139 5.63 6.61 14.04
N ALA A 140 6.72 6.49 14.80
CA ALA A 140 7.13 5.21 15.35
C ALA A 140 5.98 4.70 16.23
N GLY A 141 5.36 3.59 15.84
CA GLY A 141 4.33 2.95 16.67
C GLY A 141 4.94 2.58 18.02
N ASP A 142 4.26 2.98 19.10
CA ASP A 142 4.51 2.48 20.45
C ASP A 142 3.88 1.08 20.63
#